data_AF-A0A1G2M4F5-F1
#
_entry.id   AF-A0A1G2M4F5-F1
#
_cell.length_a   1.000
_cell.length_b   1.000
_cell.length_c   1.000
_cell.angle_alpha   90.00
_cell.angle_beta   90.00
_cell.angle_gamma   90.00
#
_symmetry.space_group_name_H-M   'P 1'
#
loop_
_entity.id
_entity.type
_entity.pdbx_description
1 polymer ?
#
loop_
_entity_poly.entity_id
_entity_poly.type
_entity_poly.pdbx_seq_one_letter_code
_entity_poly.pdbx_strand_id
1 'polypeptide(L)'
;MIAGFYCAEYLEKLNREKISYHSKGKAANIALEGVPAAELFKYAETIPGVNGLGFYPEENAVHLDTRPPEKKEAWLKERGKYYPLTSDKRAQYGLA
;
A
#
# COMPACT_ATOMS: atom_id res chain seq x y z
N MET A 1 1.95 3.23 9.65
CA MET A 1 0.97 2.33 10.33
C MET A 1 1.19 0.92 9.84
N ILE A 2 1.52 -0.01 10.74
CA ILE A 2 1.65 -1.44 10.42
C ILE A 2 0.28 -2.10 10.61
N ALA A 3 -0.16 -2.93 9.66
CA ALA A 3 -1.49 -3.53 9.71
C ALA A 3 -1.56 -4.82 8.89
N GLY A 4 -2.43 -5.75 9.30
CA GLY A 4 -2.76 -6.99 8.59
C GLY A 4 -4.26 -7.09 8.36
N PHE A 5 -4.96 -7.93 9.11
CA PHE A 5 -6.40 -8.07 8.98
C PHE A 5 -7.19 -6.91 9.60
N TYR A 6 -8.29 -6.49 8.96
CA TYR A 6 -9.28 -5.55 9.53
C TYR A 6 -10.63 -6.25 9.74
N CYS A 7 -11.08 -6.34 11.00
CA CYS A 7 -12.42 -6.85 11.31
C CYS A 7 -13.52 -5.85 10.91
N ALA A 8 -14.76 -6.33 10.83
CA ALA A 8 -15.91 -5.50 10.43
C ALA A 8 -16.10 -4.27 11.33
N GLU A 9 -15.98 -4.44 12.65
CA GLU A 9 -16.08 -3.36 13.64
C GLU A 9 -15.01 -2.27 13.42
N TYR A 10 -13.79 -2.68 13.05
CA TYR A 10 -12.72 -1.73 12.79
C TYR A 10 -12.93 -0.97 11.48
N LEU A 11 -13.43 -1.62 10.43
CA LEU A 11 -13.78 -0.95 9.18
C LEU A 11 -14.88 0.10 9.36
N GLU A 12 -15.89 -0.21 10.19
CA GLU A 12 -16.98 0.70 10.52
C GLU A 12 -16.44 1.97 11.20
N LYS A 13 -15.53 1.81 12.17
CA LYS A 13 -14.84 2.95 12.83
C LYS A 13 -14.06 3.82 11.84
N LEU A 14 -13.50 3.24 10.79
CA LEU A 14 -12.76 3.97 9.76
C LEU A 14 -13.66 4.65 8.72
N ASN A 15 -14.98 4.43 8.76
CA ASN A 15 -15.93 4.85 7.73
C ASN A 15 -15.44 4.47 6.32
N ARG A 16 -14.83 3.28 6.19
CA ARG A 16 -14.29 2.75 4.94
C ARG A 16 -15.24 1.72 4.35
N GLU A 17 -15.22 1.60 3.02
CA GLU A 17 -15.98 0.55 2.35
C GLU A 17 -15.60 -0.84 2.89
N LYS A 18 -16.61 -1.70 3.06
CA LYS A 18 -16.45 -3.06 3.61
C LYS A 18 -15.54 -3.96 2.76
N ILE A 19 -15.21 -3.56 1.53
CA ILE A 19 -14.43 -4.34 0.56
C ILE A 19 -12.96 -3.85 0.51
N SER A 20 -12.28 -3.85 1.66
CA SER A 20 -10.81 -3.70 1.71
C SER A 20 -10.13 -5.06 1.55
N TYR A 21 -8.96 -5.14 0.91
CA TYR A 21 -8.18 -6.39 0.92
C TYR A 21 -7.68 -6.76 2.33
N HIS A 22 -7.59 -5.81 3.27
CA HIS A 22 -7.34 -6.10 4.69
C HIS A 22 -8.48 -6.91 5.33
N SER A 23 -9.75 -6.65 4.97
CA SER A 23 -10.90 -7.40 5.51
C SER A 23 -11.03 -8.81 4.93
N LYS A 24 -10.25 -9.11 3.89
CA LYS A 24 -10.15 -10.43 3.27
C LYS A 24 -8.91 -11.21 3.73
N GLY A 25 -8.09 -10.62 4.61
CA GLY A 25 -6.80 -11.20 5.00
C GLY A 25 -5.78 -11.26 3.84
N LYS A 26 -5.94 -10.41 2.83
CA LYS A 26 -5.14 -10.40 1.60
C LYS A 26 -4.22 -9.18 1.46
N ALA A 27 -4.13 -8.35 2.49
CA ALA A 27 -3.31 -7.15 2.47
C ALA A 27 -2.52 -6.98 3.77
N ALA A 28 -1.38 -6.30 3.66
CA ALA A 28 -0.58 -5.84 4.78
C ALA A 28 -0.06 -4.43 4.52
N ASN A 29 0.02 -3.62 5.58
CA ASN A 29 0.86 -2.43 5.61
C ASN A 29 2.12 -2.78 6.40
N ILE A 30 3.27 -2.63 5.78
CA ILE A 30 4.57 -2.96 6.36
C ILE A 30 5.45 -1.72 6.44
N ALA A 31 6.31 -1.70 7.45
CA ALA A 31 7.40 -0.75 7.61
C ALA A 31 8.59 -1.54 8.16
N LEU A 32 9.80 -1.17 7.76
CA LEU A 32 11.02 -1.84 8.19
C LEU A 32 11.96 -0.78 8.78
N GLU A 33 12.37 -0.99 10.04
CA GLU A 33 13.25 -0.08 10.74
C GLU A 33 14.59 0.05 10.00
N GLY A 34 15.08 1.28 9.84
CA GLY A 34 16.31 1.56 9.10
C GLY A 34 16.19 1.47 7.57
N VAL A 35 15.05 1.05 7.02
CA VAL A 35 14.84 0.95 5.57
C VAL A 35 13.83 2.01 5.11
N PRO A 36 14.20 2.89 4.15
CA PRO A 36 13.27 3.84 3.56
C PRO A 36 12.13 3.13 2.83
N ALA A 37 10.92 3.66 2.96
CA ALA A 37 9.74 3.13 2.27
C ALA A 37 9.92 3.05 0.75
N ALA A 38 10.71 3.95 0.16
CA ALA A 38 11.00 3.93 -1.27
C ALA A 38 11.80 2.70 -1.69
N GLU A 39 12.76 2.27 -0.86
CA GLU A 39 13.51 1.04 -1.08
C GLU A 39 12.63 -0.19 -0.89
N LEU A 40 11.86 -0.21 0.20
CA LEU A 40 10.91 -1.28 0.48
C LEU A 40 9.84 -1.43 -0.63
N PHE A 41 9.36 -0.31 -1.17
CA PHE A 41 8.39 -0.28 -2.26
C PHE A 41 8.97 -0.90 -3.53
N LYS A 42 10.16 -0.47 -3.94
CA LYS A 42 10.86 -1.04 -5.11
C LYS A 42 11.09 -2.53 -4.96
N TYR A 43 11.48 -2.99 -3.76
CA TYR A 43 11.60 -4.41 -3.49
C TYR A 43 10.24 -5.13 -3.63
N ALA A 44 9.19 -4.58 -3.03
CA ALA A 44 7.84 -5.17 -3.08
C ALA A 44 7.28 -5.29 -4.51
N GLU A 45 7.66 -4.40 -5.42
CA GLU A 45 7.30 -4.49 -6.86
C GLU A 45 7.82 -5.76 -7.52
N THR A 46 8.92 -6.33 -7.02
CA THR A 46 9.56 -7.53 -7.58
C THR A 46 8.94 -8.84 -7.07
N ILE A 47 8.09 -8.77 -6.03
CA ILE A 47 7.53 -9.96 -5.37
C ILE A 47 6.40 -10.55 -6.23
N PRO A 48 6.51 -11.81 -6.69
CA PRO A 48 5.45 -12.46 -7.43
C PRO A 48 4.15 -12.57 -6.61
N GLY A 49 3.02 -12.23 -7.23
CA GLY A 49 1.70 -12.29 -6.60
C GLY A 49 1.28 -11.03 -5.83
N VAL A 50 2.17 -10.05 -5.67
CA VAL A 50 1.80 -8.70 -5.21
C VAL A 50 1.24 -7.92 -6.40
N ASN A 51 -0.05 -7.60 -6.32
CA ASN A 51 -0.77 -6.91 -7.39
C ASN A 51 -1.35 -5.57 -6.94
N GLY A 52 -1.52 -5.32 -5.64
CA GLY A 52 -1.84 -3.99 -5.13
C GLY A 52 -0.65 -3.45 -4.34
N LEU A 53 -0.18 -2.25 -4.68
CA LEU A 53 0.97 -1.65 -4.01
C LEU A 53 0.76 -0.17 -3.70
N GLY A 54 0.72 0.18 -2.41
CA GLY A 54 0.58 1.55 -1.95
C GLY A 54 1.87 2.09 -1.36
N PHE A 55 2.34 3.23 -1.85
CA PHE A 55 3.51 3.93 -1.30
C PHE A 55 3.10 5.02 -0.33
N TYR A 56 3.49 4.90 0.95
CA TYR A 56 3.11 5.81 2.05
C TYR A 56 4.35 6.52 2.62
N PRO A 57 4.88 7.56 1.95
CA PRO A 57 6.13 8.21 2.33
C PRO A 57 6.09 8.86 3.71
N GLU A 58 4.98 9.51 4.07
CA GLU A 58 4.83 10.20 5.36
C GLU A 58 4.86 9.23 6.56
N GLU A 59 4.37 8.01 6.36
CA GLU A 59 4.37 6.96 7.38
C GLU A 59 5.57 6.02 7.32
N ASN A 60 6.53 6.27 6.42
CA ASN A 60 7.62 5.37 6.07
C ASN A 60 7.15 3.90 5.92
N ALA A 61 6.07 3.70 5.15
CA ALA A 61 5.40 2.41 5.03
C ALA A 61 4.99 2.08 3.58
N VAL A 62 4.73 0.79 3.35
CA VAL A 62 4.23 0.24 2.08
C VAL A 62 3.00 -0.61 2.35
N HIS A 63 1.95 -0.40 1.57
CA HIS A 63 0.83 -1.34 1.47
C HIS A 63 1.10 -2.34 0.37
N LEU A 64 0.81 -3.62 0.63
CA LEU A 64 0.83 -4.67 -0.37
C LEU A 64 -0.43 -5.52 -0.24
N ASP A 65 -0.98 -5.95 -1.37
CA ASP A 65 -2.08 -6.90 -1.40
C ASP A 65 -2.03 -7.87 -2.58
N THR A 66 -2.70 -9.01 -2.41
CA THR A 66 -2.79 -10.10 -3.39
C THR A 66 -4.06 -10.03 -4.22
N ARG A 67 -4.50 -8.81 -4.60
CA ARG A 67 -5.62 -8.64 -5.54
C ARG A 67 -5.39 -9.43 -6.83
N PRO A 68 -6.45 -9.74 -7.58
CA PRO A 68 -6.30 -10.42 -8.87
C PRO A 68 -5.39 -9.62 -9.84
N PRO A 69 -4.57 -10.29 -10.68
CA PRO A 69 -3.63 -9.63 -11.60
C PRO A 69 -4.28 -8.63 -12.55
N GLU A 70 -5.51 -8.89 -12.98
CA GLU A 70 -6.30 -7.99 -13.84
C GLU A 70 -6.69 -6.66 -13.17
N LYS A 71 -6.50 -6.58 -11.84
CA LYS A 71 -6.71 -5.37 -11.03
C LYS A 71 -5.40 -4.78 -10.52
N LYS A 72 -4.26 -5.15 -11.11
CA LYS A 72 -2.95 -4.69 -10.67
C LYS A 72 -2.89 -3.17 -10.64
N GLU A 73 -2.48 -2.60 -9.52
CA GLU A 73 -2.52 -1.16 -9.28
C GLU A 73 -1.41 -0.74 -8.32
N ALA A 74 -0.85 0.44 -8.57
CA ALA A 74 0.04 1.13 -7.65
C ALA A 74 -0.46 2.55 -7.37
N TRP A 75 -0.38 2.99 -6.12
CA TRP A 75 -0.86 4.31 -5.69
C TRP A 75 0.05 4.93 -4.63
N LEU A 76 -0.04 6.25 -4.51
CA LEU A 76 0.64 7.07 -3.51
C LEU A 76 -0.38 7.51 -2.46
N LYS A 77 0.01 7.49 -1.18
CA LYS A 77 -0.69 8.24 -0.13
C LYS A 77 0.12 9.50 0.20
N GLU A 78 -0.45 10.66 -0.07
CA GLU A 78 0.18 11.96 0.19
C GLU A 78 -0.84 12.85 0.89
N ARG A 79 -0.46 13.43 2.03
CA ARG A 79 -1.28 14.31 2.87
C ARG A 79 -2.65 13.71 3.21
N GLY A 80 -2.65 12.41 3.53
CA GLY A 80 -3.85 11.65 3.85
C GLY A 80 -4.75 11.30 2.67
N LYS A 81 -4.40 11.69 1.44
CA LYS A 81 -5.15 11.41 0.21
C LYS A 81 -4.45 10.37 -0.65
N TYR A 82 -5.22 9.67 -1.46
CA TYR A 82 -4.74 8.61 -2.34
C TYR A 82 -4.74 9.08 -3.79
N TYR A 83 -3.63 8.83 -4.48
CA TYR A 83 -3.40 9.25 -5.86
C TYR A 83 -2.85 8.08 -6.68
N PRO A 84 -3.19 7.95 -7.97
CA PRO A 84 -2.48 7.02 -8.86
C PRO A 84 -0.97 7.31 -8.83
N LEU A 85 -0.16 6.25 -8.83
CA LEU A 85 1.30 6.42 -8.86
C LEU A 85 1.78 6.69 -10.29
N THR A 86 1.81 7.97 -10.67
CA THR A 86 2.28 8.42 -11.99
C THR A 86 3.81 8.43 -12.08
N SER A 87 4.35 8.51 -13.30
CA SER A 87 5.80 8.64 -13.54
C SER A 87 6.42 9.86 -12.84
N ASP A 88 5.72 10.99 -12.82
CA ASP A 88 6.19 12.21 -12.14
C ASP A 88 6.28 11.99 -10.63
N LYS A 89 5.28 11.33 -10.04
CA LYS A 89 5.32 10.95 -8.62
C LYS A 89 6.42 9.94 -8.33
N ARG A 90 6.67 8.98 -9.23
CA ARG A 90 7.81 8.07 -9.09
C ARG A 90 9.15 8.81 -9.07
N ALA A 91 9.35 9.74 -10.00
CA ALA A 91 10.56 10.56 -10.05
C ALA A 91 10.72 11.42 -8.78
N GLN A 92 9.64 12.08 -8.34
CA GLN A 92 9.62 12.91 -7.12
C GLN A 92 10.11 12.14 -5.88
N TYR A 93 9.77 10.86 -5.78
CA TYR A 93 10.05 10.02 -4.60
C TYR A 93 11.20 9.01 -4.80
N GLY A 94 11.95 9.08 -5.91
CA GLY A 94 13.07 8.17 -6.17
C GLY A 94 12.65 6.69 -6.37
N LEU A 95 11.47 6.48 -6.95
CA LEU A 95 10.89 5.17 -7.30
C LEU A 95 11.07 4.81 -8.78
N ALA A 96 11.81 5.63 -9.53
CA ALA A 96 12.16 5.39 -10.93
C ALA A 96 13.37 4.46 -11.05
#